data_AF-A0A7Y5KB15-F1
#
_entry.id   AF-A0A7Y5KB15-F1
#
_cell.length_a   1.000
_cell.length_b   1.000
_cell.length_c   1.000
_cell.angle_alpha   90.00
_cell.angle_beta   90.00
_cell.angle_gamma   90.00
#
_symmetry.space_group_name_H-M   'P 1'
#
loop_
_entity.id
_entity.type
_entity.pdbx_description
1 polymer ?
#
loop_
_entity_poly.entity_id
_entity_poly.type
_entity_poly.pdbx_seq_one_letter_code
_entity_poly.pdbx_strand_id
1 'polypeptide(L)'
;AVPPLEREEALALIRGPVQGIFSYEQDALEKVLAYSKCEPYRIQRLCVNVINRIIEMKRRRVTASDIEAVQAEIFQHETRV
;
A
#
# COMPACT_ATOMS: atom_id res chain seq x y z
N ALA A 1 19.31 -5.90 4.50
CA ALA A 1 17.98 -5.38 4.10
C ALA A 1 17.70 -5.87 2.68
N VAL A 2 16.45 -6.20 2.36
CA VAL A 2 16.07 -6.48 0.96
C VAL A 2 16.09 -5.14 0.21
N PRO A 3 16.74 -5.03 -0.97
CA PRO A 3 16.78 -3.78 -1.72
C PRO A 3 15.38 -3.35 -2.17
N PRO A 4 15.18 -2.05 -2.48
CA PRO A 4 13.99 -1.59 -3.19
C PRO A 4 13.79 -2.37 -4.48
N LEU A 5 12.53 -2.64 -4.80
CA LEU A 5 12.13 -3.33 -6.03
C LEU A 5 12.08 -2.37 -7.20
N GLU A 6 12.23 -2.93 -8.40
CA GLU A 6 11.86 -2.21 -9.61
C GLU A 6 10.34 -1.99 -9.66
N ARG A 7 9.91 -0.96 -10.40
CA ARG A 7 8.51 -0.53 -10.43
C ARG A 7 7.53 -1.68 -10.70
N GLU A 8 7.81 -2.51 -11.71
CA GLU A 8 6.92 -3.61 -12.09
C GLU A 8 6.88 -4.72 -11.04
N GLU A 9 8.02 -5.02 -10.39
CA GLU A 9 8.08 -5.98 -9.29
C GLU A 9 7.30 -5.48 -8.07
N ALA A 10 7.42 -4.18 -7.76
CA ALA A 10 6.64 -3.54 -6.71
C ALA A 10 5.13 -3.59 -7.02
N LEU A 11 4.73 -3.30 -8.27
CA LEU A 11 3.33 -3.40 -8.70
C LEU A 11 2.80 -4.83 -8.64
N ALA A 12 3.62 -5.82 -9.01
CA ALA A 12 3.28 -7.24 -8.86
C ALA A 12 3.09 -7.61 -7.39
N LEU A 13 3.97 -7.13 -6.49
CA LEU A 13 3.87 -7.35 -5.05
C LEU A 13 2.60 -6.72 -4.45
N ILE A 14 2.15 -5.58 -4.98
CA ILE A 14 0.91 -4.91 -4.54
C ILE A 14 -0.33 -5.65 -5.03
N ARG A 15 -0.38 -6.00 -6.32
CA ARG A 15 -1.60 -6.51 -6.98
C ARG A 15 -1.79 -8.01 -6.82
N GLY A 16 -0.71 -8.78 -6.90
CA GLY A 16 -0.73 -10.24 -6.93
C GLY A 16 -1.49 -10.88 -5.76
N PRO A 17 -1.23 -10.49 -4.49
CA PRO A 17 -1.87 -11.11 -3.33
C PRO A 17 -3.40 -10.95 -3.27
N VAL A 18 -3.95 -9.96 -3.97
CA VAL A 18 -5.38 -9.63 -3.91
C VAL A 18 -6.09 -9.75 -5.26
N GLN A 19 -5.42 -10.28 -6.27
CA GLN A 19 -5.94 -10.38 -7.63
C GLN A 19 -7.27 -11.16 -7.65
N GLY A 20 -8.28 -10.58 -8.31
CA GLY A 20 -9.64 -11.15 -8.36
C GLY A 20 -10.49 -10.89 -7.10
N ILE A 21 -9.89 -10.35 -6.03
CA ILE A 21 -10.59 -10.04 -4.78
C ILE A 21 -10.73 -8.52 -4.60
N PHE A 22 -9.62 -7.79 -4.67
CA PHE A 22 -9.61 -6.34 -4.54
C PHE A 22 -8.98 -5.70 -5.78
N SER A 23 -9.36 -4.46 -6.05
CA SER A 23 -8.79 -3.65 -7.12
C SER A 23 -8.22 -2.35 -6.58
N TYR A 24 -7.11 -1.89 -7.13
CA TYR A 24 -6.54 -0.57 -6.86
C TYR A 24 -6.84 0.39 -8.00
N GLU A 25 -7.16 1.64 -7.69
CA GLU A 25 -7.09 2.73 -8.65
C GLU A 25 -5.63 3.08 -8.97
N GLN A 26 -5.39 3.68 -10.13
CA GLN A 26 -4.01 3.94 -10.58
C GLN A 26 -3.28 4.90 -9.62
N ASP A 27 -3.96 5.95 -9.16
CA ASP A 27 -3.43 6.92 -8.20
C ASP A 27 -3.09 6.28 -6.84
N ALA A 28 -3.88 5.30 -6.38
CA ALA A 28 -3.58 4.52 -5.20
C ALA A 28 -2.26 3.75 -5.34
N LEU A 29 -1.99 3.18 -6.51
CA LEU A 29 -0.73 2.48 -6.79
C LEU A 29 0.45 3.44 -6.77
N GLU A 30 0.33 4.61 -7.42
CA GLU A 30 1.38 5.63 -7.39
C GLU A 30 1.71 6.07 -5.96
N LYS A 31 0.68 6.22 -5.10
CA LYS A 31 0.87 6.57 -3.69
C LYS A 31 1.60 5.48 -2.91
N VAL A 32 1.25 4.21 -3.11
CA VAL A 32 1.95 3.09 -2.46
C VAL A 32 3.42 3.07 -2.87
N LEU A 33 3.73 3.19 -4.16
CA LEU A 33 5.11 3.24 -4.66
C LEU A 33 5.87 4.42 -4.05
N ALA A 34 5.28 5.61 -4.04
CA ALA A 34 5.90 6.82 -3.50
C ALA A 34 6.20 6.71 -1.98
N TYR A 35 5.22 6.30 -1.17
CA TYR A 35 5.38 6.23 0.29
C TYR A 35 6.24 5.06 0.76
N SER A 36 6.25 3.97 0.00
CA SER A 36 7.11 2.82 0.30
C SER A 36 8.53 2.96 -0.21
N LYS A 37 8.81 3.90 -1.13
CA LYS A 37 10.08 3.98 -1.88
C LYS A 37 10.45 2.65 -2.54
N CYS A 38 9.42 1.91 -2.97
CA CYS A 38 9.54 0.55 -3.50
C CYS A 38 10.18 -0.48 -2.55
N GLU A 39 10.31 -0.20 -1.25
CA GLU A 39 10.84 -1.17 -0.28
C GLU A 39 9.78 -2.24 0.03
N PRO A 40 10.08 -3.54 -0.15
CA PRO A 40 9.09 -4.63 0.00
C PRO A 40 8.33 -4.59 1.34
N TYR A 41 9.05 -4.38 2.44
CA TYR A 41 8.46 -4.32 3.78
C TYR A 41 7.46 -3.15 3.91
N ARG A 42 7.81 -1.96 3.39
CA ARG A 42 6.93 -0.78 3.44
C ARG A 42 5.70 -0.96 2.53
N ILE A 43 5.87 -1.55 1.34
CA ILE A 43 4.77 -1.91 0.44
C ILE A 43 3.78 -2.81 1.17
N GLN A 44 4.26 -3.95 1.69
CA GLN A 44 3.40 -4.96 2.30
C GLN A 44 2.69 -4.42 3.54
N ARG A 45 3.41 -3.65 4.38
CA ARG A 45 2.83 -3.03 5.59
C ARG A 45 1.71 -2.05 5.24
N LEU A 46 1.90 -1.19 4.23
CA LEU A 46 0.84 -0.30 3.74
C LEU A 46 -0.35 -1.10 3.22
N CYS A 47 -0.10 -2.06 2.32
CA CYS A 47 -1.15 -2.85 1.67
C CYS A 47 -2.02 -3.62 2.68
N VAL A 48 -1.43 -4.32 3.67
CA VAL A 48 -2.21 -5.07 4.68
C VAL A 48 -3.15 -4.16 5.45
N ASN A 49 -2.68 -3.01 5.92
CA ASN A 49 -3.51 -2.08 6.70
C ASN A 49 -4.62 -1.45 5.84
N VAL A 50 -4.31 -1.08 4.59
CA VAL A 50 -5.31 -0.57 3.64
C VAL A 50 -6.39 -1.61 3.37
N ILE A 51 -6.01 -2.86 3.10
CA ILE A 51 -6.97 -3.94 2.83
C ILE A 51 -7.86 -4.19 4.05
N ASN A 52 -7.30 -4.25 5.25
CA ASN A 52 -8.08 -4.40 6.48
C ASN A 52 -9.11 -3.27 6.64
N ARG A 53 -8.69 -2.01 6.43
CA ARG A 53 -9.59 -0.85 6.50
C ARG A 53 -10.73 -0.93 5.49
N ILE A 54 -10.46 -1.27 4.22
CA ILE A 54 -11.53 -1.32 3.22
C ILE A 54 -12.47 -2.52 3.41
N ILE A 55 -12.00 -3.62 4.02
CA ILE A 55 -12.84 -4.75 4.45
C ILE A 55 -13.86 -4.28 5.49
N GLU A 56 -13.44 -3.51 6.50
CA GLU A 56 -14.34 -2.95 7.51
C GLU A 56 -15.39 -2.01 6.88
N MET A 57 -14.99 -1.27 5.84
CA MET A 57 -15.88 -0.41 5.07
C MET A 57 -16.76 -1.17 4.05
N LYS A 58 -16.64 -2.50 3.97
CA LYS A 58 -17.36 -3.37 3.02
C LYS A 58 -17.16 -2.96 1.55
N ARG A 59 -15.97 -2.44 1.21
CA ARG A 59 -15.58 -2.06 -0.16
C ARG A 59 -14.60 -3.07 -0.75
N ARG A 60 -14.49 -3.05 -2.08
CA ARG A 60 -13.54 -3.90 -2.84
C ARG A 60 -12.54 -3.11 -3.68
N ARG A 61 -12.64 -1.78 -3.68
CA ARG A 61 -11.79 -0.87 -4.45
C ARG A 61 -11.02 0.03 -3.50
N VAL A 62 -9.70 0.01 -3.63
CA VAL A 62 -8.75 0.88 -2.92
C VAL A 62 -8.57 2.17 -3.73
N THR A 63 -8.74 3.32 -3.07
CA THR A 63 -8.53 4.66 -3.64
C THR A 63 -7.25 5.28 -3.08
N ALA A 64 -6.77 6.39 -3.67
CA ALA A 64 -5.64 7.14 -3.10
C ALA A 64 -5.90 7.61 -1.66
N SER A 65 -7.13 8.03 -1.33
CA SER A 65 -7.49 8.46 0.03
C SER A 65 -7.38 7.35 1.07
N ASP A 66 -7.61 6.10 0.69
CA ASP A 66 -7.40 4.95 1.58
C ASP A 66 -5.92 4.79 1.94
N ILE A 67 -5.03 5.01 0.97
CA ILE A 67 -3.57 4.96 1.19
C ILE A 67 -3.12 6.09 2.11
N GLU A 68 -3.61 7.31 1.87
CA GLU A 68 -3.25 8.49 2.65
C GLU A 68 -3.69 8.37 4.11
N ALA A 69 -4.91 7.88 4.36
CA ALA A 69 -5.39 7.64 5.72
C ALA A 69 -4.48 6.66 6.49
N VAL A 70 -4.12 5.55 5.86
CA VAL A 70 -3.26 4.53 6.48
C VAL A 70 -1.81 5.00 6.62
N GLN A 71 -1.27 5.74 5.65
CA GLN A 71 0.07 6.31 5.73
C GLN A 71 0.18 7.22 6.95
N ALA A 72 -0.82 8.08 7.18
CA ALA A 72 -0.84 8.95 8.35
C ALA A 72 -0.83 8.14 9.66
N GLU A 73 -1.62 7.07 9.76
CA GLU A 73 -1.72 6.22 10.96
C GLU A 73 -0.42 5.42 11.23
N ILE A 74 0.19 4.82 10.21
CA ILE A 74 1.34 3.91 10.36
C ILE A 74 2.64 4.67 10.70
N PHE A 75 2.80 5.88 10.14
CA PHE A 75 4.05 6.63 10.22
C PHE A 75 4.01 7.81 11.21
N GLN A 76 2.92 7.96 11.97
CA GLN A 76 2.75 8.98 13.00
C GLN A 76 3.81 8.95 14.14
N HIS A 77 4.67 7.92 14.18
CA HIS A 77 5.75 7.79 15.16
C HIS A 77 7.16 7.59 14.56
N GLU A 78 7.34 7.69 13.24
CA GLU A 78 8.66 7.52 12.60
C GLU A 78 9.55 8.80 12.65
N THR A 79 9.04 9.92 13.16
CA THR A 79 9.83 11.13 13.46
C THR A 79 10.24 11.14 14.94
N ARG A 80 11.24 10.35 15.31
CA ARG A 80 12.06 10.55 16.50
C ARG A 80 13.37 9.77 16.36
N VAL A 81 14.30 10.34 15.60
CA VAL A 81 15.75 10.20 15.81
C VAL A 81 16.36 11.56 15.56
#